data_AF-A0A9E1X8M9-F1
#
_entry.id   AF-A0A9E1X8M9-F1
#
_cell.length_a   1.000
_cell.length_b   1.000
_cell.length_c   1.000
_cell.angle_alpha   90.00
_cell.angle_beta   90.00
_cell.angle_gamma   90.00
#
_symmetry.space_group_name_H-M   'P 1'
#
loop_
_entity.id
_entity.type
_entity.pdbx_description
1 polymer ?
#
loop_
_entity_poly.entity_id
_entity_poly.type
_entity_poly.pdbx_seq_one_letter_code
_entity_poly.pdbx_strand_id
1 'polypeptide(L)'
;MIGSQSFELKDLPIKIIWAVVFLSTIGLIVLKSISQHHIGGVFQNPFSKQILFMVPSVIGTITILFVPRYTIHKYAYALYAISIIFVILPFFGSPHAGTYRWLNIGLPFAIQPSEFAKIFTAIALARYLSDHNLEMKNFSSIIIPIILVLIPTSIVINQPDLGTAIVILAPILPMLYWSGARPFYLFLLLAPLFSMLMAFHNMAFTVWAIVLGGTIFVARPKTIISFGLFFGNIFIGLLSPFLWNSLTNYQQNRILTFINPEKDPLGAAYQIIQSKTAIGSGGLFGKGWGDGTQTHLKFLPVQESDFIL
;
A
#
# COMPACT_ATOMS: atom_id res chain seq x y z
N MET A 1 -18.29 21.51 26.91
CA MET A 1 -17.05 22.18 27.31
C MET A 1 -15.94 21.14 27.34
N ILE A 2 -15.19 20.99 26.25
CA ILE A 2 -14.00 20.12 26.21
C ILE A 2 -12.83 21.09 26.36
N GLY A 3 -12.27 21.14 27.56
CA GLY A 3 -11.13 22.00 27.87
C GLY A 3 -9.97 21.69 26.94
N SER A 4 -9.26 22.73 26.51
CA SER A 4 -7.95 22.60 25.86
C SER A 4 -7.01 21.92 26.85
N GLN A 5 -6.90 20.58 26.77
CA GLN A 5 -5.82 19.88 27.45
C GLN A 5 -4.52 20.42 26.85
N SER A 6 -3.77 21.18 27.65
CA SER A 6 -2.41 21.57 27.35
C SER A 6 -1.62 20.29 27.09
N PHE A 7 -0.92 20.23 25.95
CA PHE A 7 -0.06 19.12 25.60
C PHE A 7 0.99 18.92 26.70
N GLU A 8 0.81 17.91 27.55
CA GLU A 8 1.81 17.55 28.54
C GLU A 8 2.87 16.65 27.90
N LEU A 9 4.15 16.97 28.09
CA LEU A 9 5.29 16.18 27.61
C LEU A 9 5.25 14.71 28.07
N LYS A 10 4.47 14.39 29.11
CA LYS A 10 4.28 13.04 29.64
C LYS A 10 3.41 12.14 28.75
N ASP A 11 2.56 12.73 27.90
CA ASP A 11 1.66 11.98 27.00
C ASP A 11 2.34 11.59 25.68
N LEU A 12 3.61 11.98 25.48
CA LEU A 12 4.37 11.62 24.30
C LEU A 12 4.60 10.10 24.24
N PRO A 13 4.33 9.45 23.10
CA PRO A 13 4.59 8.02 22.93
C PRO A 13 6.10 7.75 22.76
N ILE A 14 6.85 7.90 23.86
CA ILE A 14 8.33 7.87 23.87
C ILE A 14 8.89 6.59 23.25
N LYS A 15 8.20 5.45 23.43
CA LYS A 15 8.60 4.15 22.88
C LYS A 15 8.55 4.14 21.36
N ILE A 16 7.54 4.76 20.76
CA ILE A 16 7.38 4.83 19.30
C ILE A 16 8.45 5.76 18.72
N ILE A 17 8.66 6.92 19.36
CA ILE A 17 9.68 7.88 18.92
C ILE A 17 11.07 7.24 18.93
N TRP A 18 11.42 6.54 20.02
CA TRP A 18 12.68 5.81 20.10
C TRP A 18 12.82 4.75 19.02
N ALA A 19 11.77 3.96 18.74
CA ALA A 19 11.81 2.96 17.67
C ALA A 19 12.03 3.60 16.30
N VAL A 20 11.39 4.74 16.01
CA VAL A 20 11.56 5.47 14.74
C VAL A 20 12.96 6.05 14.61
N VAL A 21 13.51 6.65 15.67
CA VAL A 21 14.88 7.18 15.67
C VAL A 21 15.89 6.04 15.50
N PHE A 22 15.67 4.91 16.18
CA PHE A 22 16.54 3.74 16.05
C PHE A 22 16.54 3.16 14.63
N LEU A 23 15.36 2.95 14.04
CA LEU A 23 15.28 2.42 12.67
C LEU A 23 15.82 3.41 11.62
N SER A 24 15.58 4.71 11.79
CA SER A 24 16.12 5.72 10.86
C SER A 24 17.64 5.85 10.96
N THR A 25 18.21 5.73 12.16
CA THR A 25 19.68 5.72 12.33
C THR A 25 20.32 4.48 11.69
N ILE A 26 19.72 3.28 11.86
CA ILE A 26 20.16 2.08 11.12
C ILE A 26 20.06 2.30 9.61
N GLY A 27 18.96 2.86 9.10
CA GLY A 27 18.81 3.16 7.69
C GLY A 27 19.88 4.11 7.15
N LEU A 28 20.19 5.19 7.89
CA LEU A 28 21.26 6.14 7.52
C LEU A 28 22.65 5.49 7.53
N ILE A 29 22.90 4.62 8.49
CA ILE A 29 24.12 3.81 8.60
C ILE A 29 24.26 2.97 7.33
N VAL A 30 23.25 2.16 6.97
CA VAL A 30 23.29 1.31 5.76
C VAL A 30 23.47 2.14 4.48
N LEU A 31 22.73 3.25 4.34
CA LEU A 31 22.87 4.17 3.19
C LEU A 31 24.27 4.76 3.08
N LYS A 32 24.93 5.05 4.20
CA LYS A 32 26.31 5.53 4.20
C LYS A 32 27.25 4.47 3.61
N SER A 33 27.03 3.18 3.89
CA SER A 33 27.83 2.09 3.31
C SER A 33 27.68 2.02 1.80
N ILE A 34 26.44 2.08 1.31
CA ILE A 34 26.13 1.99 -0.13
C ILE A 34 26.68 3.22 -0.88
N SER A 35 26.60 4.39 -0.26
CA SER A 35 26.97 5.64 -0.88
C SER A 35 28.47 5.92 -0.95
N GLN A 36 29.33 5.15 -0.27
CA GLN A 36 30.79 5.38 -0.26
C GLN A 36 31.43 5.35 -1.66
N HIS A 37 30.80 4.68 -2.63
CA HIS A 37 31.28 4.55 -4.00
C HIS A 37 30.71 5.58 -4.99
N HIS A 38 29.79 6.45 -4.56
CA HIS A 38 29.18 7.47 -5.42
C HIS A 38 29.97 8.78 -5.36
N ILE A 39 30.82 9.01 -6.37
CA ILE A 39 31.54 10.27 -6.59
C ILE A 39 30.59 11.25 -7.27
N GLY A 40 29.81 12.00 -6.48
CA GLY A 40 28.88 13.01 -6.98
C GLY A 40 28.61 14.10 -5.95
N GLY A 41 28.07 15.25 -6.40
CA GLY A 41 27.76 16.39 -5.52
C GLY A 41 26.70 16.06 -4.46
N VAL A 42 26.47 16.99 -3.52
CA VAL A 42 25.55 16.84 -2.36
C VAL A 42 24.14 16.35 -2.77
N PHE A 43 23.64 16.75 -3.94
CA PHE A 43 22.32 16.33 -4.45
C PHE A 43 22.32 15.02 -5.26
N GLN A 44 23.46 14.45 -5.57
CA GLN A 44 23.54 13.16 -6.27
C GLN A 44 23.77 12.01 -5.30
N ASN A 45 24.48 12.29 -4.20
CA ASN A 45 24.74 11.33 -3.15
C ASN A 45 23.43 10.96 -2.39
N PRO A 46 23.02 9.68 -2.37
CA PRO A 46 21.80 9.22 -1.68
C PRO A 46 21.78 9.51 -0.17
N PHE A 47 22.93 9.40 0.51
CA PHE A 47 23.04 9.68 1.93
C PHE A 47 22.76 11.16 2.25
N SER A 48 23.37 12.06 1.48
CA SER A 48 23.16 13.51 1.62
C SER A 48 21.72 13.92 1.33
N LYS A 49 21.09 13.32 0.31
CA LYS A 49 19.66 13.47 0.03
C LYS A 49 18.80 13.04 1.21
N GLN A 50 19.10 11.89 1.83
CA GLN A 50 18.32 11.38 2.95
C GLN A 50 18.40 12.30 4.18
N ILE A 51 19.58 12.86 4.49
CA ILE A 51 19.74 13.84 5.56
C ILE A 51 18.89 15.09 5.28
N LEU A 52 18.90 15.58 4.03
CA LEU A 52 18.09 16.72 3.63
C LEU A 52 16.59 16.43 3.82
N PHE A 53 16.10 15.24 3.47
CA PHE A 53 14.69 14.84 3.66
C PHE A 53 14.31 14.59 5.11
N MET A 54 15.27 14.36 6.00
CA MET A 54 15.00 14.21 7.44
C MET A 54 14.56 15.55 8.07
N VAL A 55 15.02 16.68 7.53
CA VAL A 55 14.62 18.02 8.01
C VAL A 55 13.11 18.25 7.88
N PRO A 56 12.47 18.15 6.70
CA PRO A 56 11.02 18.31 6.58
C PRO A 56 10.23 17.21 7.31
N SER A 57 10.78 16.00 7.48
CA SER A 57 10.08 14.94 8.23
C SER A 57 9.99 15.24 9.73
N VAL A 58 11.06 15.77 10.33
CA VAL A 58 11.08 16.20 11.73
C VAL A 58 10.15 17.38 11.93
N ILE A 59 10.19 18.37 11.04
CA ILE A 59 9.25 19.51 11.06
C ILE A 59 7.81 19.01 11.00
N GLY A 60 7.47 18.12 10.04
CA GLY A 60 6.13 17.56 9.90
C GLY A 60 5.67 16.79 11.13
N THR A 61 6.56 16.03 11.76
CA THR A 61 6.27 15.29 13.01
C THR A 61 5.95 16.26 14.14
N ILE A 62 6.78 17.29 14.34
CA ILE A 62 6.58 18.33 15.35
C ILE A 62 5.25 19.04 15.09
N THR A 63 4.97 19.43 13.84
CA THR A 63 3.70 20.07 13.48
C THR A 63 2.50 19.20 13.86
N ILE A 64 2.51 17.90 13.51
CA ILE A 64 1.39 16.99 13.81
C ILE A 64 1.19 16.80 15.32
N LEU A 65 2.26 16.79 16.13
CA LEU A 65 2.15 16.69 17.59
C LEU A 65 1.35 17.85 18.20
N PHE A 66 1.44 19.05 17.60
CA PHE A 66 0.68 20.22 18.02
C PHE A 66 -0.74 20.28 17.47
N VAL A 67 -1.12 19.42 16.50
CA VAL A 67 -2.48 19.42 15.93
C VAL A 67 -3.43 18.68 16.88
N PRO A 68 -4.48 19.33 17.41
CA PRO A 68 -5.45 18.66 18.25
C PRO A 68 -6.20 17.57 17.49
N ARG A 69 -6.45 16.43 18.14
CA ARG A 69 -7.22 15.29 17.55
C ARG A 69 -8.59 15.72 17.02
N TYR A 70 -9.24 16.67 17.72
CA TYR A 70 -10.51 17.25 17.27
C TYR A 70 -10.40 17.94 15.91
N THR A 71 -9.32 18.67 15.64
CA THR A 71 -9.08 19.34 14.36
C THR A 71 -8.92 18.31 13.24
N ILE A 72 -8.17 17.24 13.48
CA ILE A 72 -8.03 16.12 12.52
C ILE A 72 -9.39 15.52 12.21
N HIS A 73 -10.19 15.24 13.24
CA HIS A 73 -11.53 14.71 13.06
C HIS A 73 -12.40 15.68 12.26
N LYS A 74 -12.47 16.96 12.63
CA LYS A 74 -13.28 18.00 11.97
C LYS A 74 -12.96 18.14 10.47
N TYR A 75 -11.67 18.10 10.10
CA TYR A 75 -11.23 18.32 8.72
C TYR A 75 -10.97 17.04 7.91
N ALA A 76 -11.20 15.84 8.47
CA ALA A 76 -10.93 14.57 7.79
C ALA A 76 -11.52 14.45 6.36
N TYR A 77 -12.80 14.80 6.16
CA TYR A 77 -13.41 14.75 4.83
C TYR A 77 -12.84 15.81 3.86
N ALA A 78 -12.41 16.96 4.39
CA ALA A 78 -11.72 17.97 3.58
C ALA A 78 -10.32 17.47 3.15
N LEU A 79 -9.58 16.84 4.07
CA LEU A 79 -8.29 16.18 3.75
C LEU A 79 -8.47 15.08 2.71
N TYR A 80 -9.55 14.31 2.78
CA TYR A 80 -9.89 13.31 1.77
C TYR A 80 -10.19 13.93 0.41
N ALA A 81 -10.98 15.01 0.34
CA ALA A 81 -11.22 15.72 -0.92
C ALA A 81 -9.92 16.27 -1.54
N ILE A 82 -9.05 16.85 -0.71
CA ILE A 82 -7.70 17.29 -1.12
C ILE A 82 -6.89 16.10 -1.65
N SER A 83 -6.99 14.94 -1.00
CA SER A 83 -6.28 13.72 -1.43
C SER A 83 -6.68 13.28 -2.84
N ILE A 84 -7.97 13.34 -3.18
CA ILE A 84 -8.47 12.99 -4.51
C ILE A 84 -7.89 13.96 -5.53
N ILE A 85 -7.93 15.27 -5.25
CA ILE A 85 -7.36 16.28 -6.15
C ILE A 85 -5.87 16.00 -6.36
N PHE A 86 -5.14 15.74 -5.28
CA PHE A 86 -3.70 15.49 -5.31
C PHE A 86 -3.33 14.27 -6.16
N VAL A 87 -4.08 13.18 -6.06
CA VAL A 87 -3.86 11.98 -6.90
C VAL A 87 -4.25 12.23 -8.37
N ILE A 88 -5.14 13.18 -8.66
CA ILE A 88 -5.47 13.51 -10.05
C ILE A 88 -4.38 14.39 -10.70
N LEU A 89 -3.71 15.25 -9.94
CA LEU A 89 -2.74 16.23 -10.48
C LEU A 89 -1.63 15.61 -11.37
N PRO A 90 -1.00 14.47 -11.03
CA PRO A 90 0.03 13.86 -11.88
C PRO A 90 -0.40 13.56 -13.31
N PHE A 91 -1.69 13.33 -13.59
CA PHE A 91 -2.18 13.07 -14.96
C PHE A 91 -2.01 14.29 -15.89
N PHE A 92 -1.93 15.50 -15.34
CA PHE A 92 -1.69 16.72 -16.11
C PHE A 92 -0.19 17.04 -16.30
N GLY A 93 0.69 16.28 -15.63
CA GLY A 93 2.15 16.45 -15.74
C GLY A 93 2.76 15.62 -16.87
N SER A 94 4.06 15.78 -17.08
CA SER A 94 4.81 14.90 -17.96
C SER A 94 5.00 13.51 -17.33
N PRO A 95 4.82 12.43 -18.11
CA PRO A 95 5.03 11.08 -17.59
C PRO A 95 6.51 10.87 -17.24
N HIS A 96 6.77 10.37 -16.03
CA HIS A 96 8.11 9.97 -15.59
C HIS A 96 8.23 8.46 -15.72
N ALA A 97 9.17 7.98 -16.55
CA ALA A 97 9.36 6.57 -16.86
C ALA A 97 8.06 5.86 -17.30
N GLY A 98 7.21 6.55 -18.07
CA GLY A 98 5.93 6.02 -18.55
C GLY A 98 4.82 5.94 -17.50
N THR A 99 5.00 6.55 -16.32
CA THR A 99 4.01 6.58 -15.24
C THR A 99 3.70 8.00 -14.77
N TYR A 100 2.44 8.23 -14.39
CA TYR A 100 1.94 9.50 -13.86
C TYR A 100 1.88 9.46 -12.34
N ARG A 101 3.03 9.24 -11.68
CA ARG A 101 3.11 9.09 -10.21
C ARG A 101 3.69 10.30 -9.50
N TRP A 102 4.62 10.98 -10.17
CA TRP A 102 5.45 12.03 -9.58
C TRP A 102 5.02 13.40 -10.07
N LEU A 103 4.97 14.35 -9.14
CA LEU A 103 4.68 15.74 -9.44
C LEU A 103 5.96 16.57 -9.24
N ASN A 104 6.46 17.12 -10.34
CA ASN A 104 7.63 18.01 -10.33
C ASN A 104 7.17 19.46 -10.28
N ILE A 105 7.32 20.10 -9.12
CA ILE A 105 6.96 21.52 -8.91
C ILE A 105 8.14 22.45 -9.30
N GLY A 106 9.12 21.96 -10.05
CA GLY A 106 10.37 22.69 -10.31
C GLY A 106 11.32 22.78 -9.10
N LEU A 107 11.00 22.08 -8.01
CA LEU A 107 11.89 21.86 -6.86
C LEU A 107 12.89 20.72 -7.17
N PRO A 108 14.04 20.63 -6.46
CA PRO A 108 15.01 19.55 -6.66
C PRO A 108 14.51 18.16 -6.22
N PHE A 109 13.29 18.07 -5.72
CA PHE A 109 12.63 16.84 -5.30
C PHE A 109 11.24 16.74 -5.93
N ALA A 110 10.86 15.51 -6.26
CA ALA A 110 9.53 15.18 -6.74
C ALA A 110 8.65 14.78 -5.55
N ILE A 111 7.40 15.21 -5.55
CA ILE A 111 6.42 14.82 -4.53
C ILE A 111 5.56 13.71 -5.12
N GLN A 112 5.33 12.65 -4.36
CA GLN A 112 4.41 11.56 -4.72
C GLN A 112 3.06 11.80 -4.03
N PRO A 113 2.00 12.22 -4.75
CA PRO A 113 0.73 12.58 -4.12
C PRO A 113 -0.01 11.39 -3.48
N SER A 114 0.23 10.17 -3.97
CA SER A 114 -0.38 8.95 -3.45
C SER A 114 0.05 8.60 -2.00
N GLU A 115 1.18 9.14 -1.53
CA GLU A 115 1.59 9.03 -0.12
C GLU A 115 0.59 9.74 0.82
N PHE A 116 0.15 10.95 0.44
CA PHE A 116 -0.87 11.68 1.18
C PHE A 116 -2.23 11.00 1.10
N ALA A 117 -2.55 10.40 -0.06
CA ALA A 117 -3.80 9.67 -0.25
C ALA A 117 -3.96 8.49 0.72
N LYS A 118 -2.88 7.74 0.99
CA LYS A 118 -2.90 6.67 2.00
C LYS A 118 -3.36 7.18 3.36
N ILE A 119 -2.72 8.25 3.84
CA ILE A 119 -2.98 8.79 5.18
C ILE A 119 -4.36 9.44 5.26
N PHE A 120 -4.72 10.29 4.30
CA PHE A 120 -5.98 11.03 4.32
C PHE A 120 -7.20 10.12 4.11
N THR A 121 -7.09 9.10 3.26
CA THR A 121 -8.14 8.09 3.09
C THR A 121 -8.34 7.28 4.37
N ALA A 122 -7.24 6.87 5.03
CA ALA A 122 -7.33 6.16 6.31
C ALA A 122 -7.99 7.01 7.41
N ILE A 123 -7.65 8.31 7.49
CA ILE A 123 -8.26 9.23 8.46
C ILE A 123 -9.76 9.43 8.17
N ALA A 124 -10.15 9.60 6.90
CA ALA A 124 -11.54 9.76 6.52
C ALA A 124 -12.37 8.49 6.75
N LEU A 125 -11.79 7.32 6.47
CA LEU A 125 -12.40 6.04 6.80
C LEU A 125 -12.58 5.89 8.31
N ALA A 126 -11.54 6.19 9.10
CA ALA A 126 -11.61 6.11 10.55
C ALA A 126 -12.68 7.05 11.14
N ARG A 127 -12.78 8.29 10.62
CA ARG A 127 -13.87 9.21 10.99
C ARG A 127 -15.24 8.63 10.64
N TYR A 128 -15.43 8.19 9.40
CA TYR A 128 -16.72 7.68 8.95
C TYR A 128 -17.20 6.53 9.82
N LEU A 129 -16.31 5.58 10.12
CA LEU A 129 -16.60 4.43 10.98
C LEU A 129 -16.83 4.83 12.44
N SER A 130 -16.10 5.81 12.96
CA SER A 130 -16.32 6.35 14.31
C SER A 130 -17.71 6.98 14.45
N ASP A 131 -18.13 7.75 13.45
CA ASP A 131 -19.42 8.45 13.45
C ASP A 131 -20.61 7.48 13.28
N HIS A 132 -20.42 6.33 12.62
CA HIS A 132 -21.50 5.37 12.27
C HIS A 132 -21.33 3.96 12.89
N ASN A 133 -20.51 3.83 13.94
CA ASN A 133 -20.08 2.53 14.50
C ASN A 133 -21.23 1.56 14.83
N LEU A 134 -22.38 2.07 15.28
CA LEU A 134 -23.53 1.25 15.67
C LEU A 134 -24.29 0.62 14.49
N GLU A 135 -24.10 1.11 13.26
CA GLU A 135 -24.83 0.66 12.07
C GLU A 135 -24.13 -0.47 11.31
N MET A 136 -22.88 -0.79 11.66
CA MET A 136 -22.01 -1.73 10.92
C MET A 136 -22.44 -3.20 10.97
N LYS A 137 -23.59 -3.48 11.60
CA LYS A 137 -24.22 -4.81 11.61
C LYS A 137 -24.94 -5.13 10.29
N ASN A 138 -25.27 -4.12 9.51
CA ASN A 138 -25.94 -4.27 8.21
C ASN A 138 -24.93 -4.21 7.06
N PHE A 139 -25.11 -5.08 6.06
CA PHE A 139 -24.24 -5.09 4.88
C PHE A 139 -24.26 -3.76 4.11
N SER A 140 -25.42 -3.10 4.04
CA SER A 140 -25.56 -1.81 3.34
C SER A 140 -24.65 -0.72 3.92
N SER A 141 -24.36 -0.76 5.22
CA SER A 141 -23.50 0.22 5.89
C SER A 141 -22.02 0.05 5.54
N ILE A 142 -21.63 -1.10 4.98
CA ILE A 142 -20.25 -1.37 4.54
C ILE A 142 -19.98 -0.81 3.14
N ILE A 143 -21.03 -0.58 2.34
CA ILE A 143 -20.90 -0.09 0.96
C ILE A 143 -20.23 1.29 0.91
N ILE A 144 -20.58 2.21 1.81
CA ILE A 144 -20.02 3.57 1.82
C ILE A 144 -18.51 3.56 2.17
N PRO A 145 -18.04 2.89 3.23
CA PRO A 145 -16.62 2.68 3.49
C PRO A 145 -15.84 2.09 2.31
N ILE A 146 -16.44 1.11 1.61
CA ILE A 146 -15.84 0.51 0.42
C ILE A 146 -15.67 1.56 -0.68
N ILE A 147 -16.71 2.31 -1.00
CA ILE A 147 -16.65 3.35 -2.03
C ILE A 147 -15.62 4.41 -1.68
N LEU A 148 -15.56 4.84 -0.41
CA LEU A 148 -14.61 5.85 0.07
C LEU A 148 -13.15 5.42 -0.19
N VAL A 149 -12.81 4.14 -0.04
CA VAL A 149 -11.45 3.64 -0.31
C VAL A 149 -11.25 3.32 -1.79
N LEU A 150 -12.27 2.80 -2.47
CA LEU A 150 -12.18 2.42 -3.89
C LEU A 150 -11.98 3.62 -4.82
N ILE A 151 -12.51 4.80 -4.48
CA ILE A 151 -12.33 6.02 -5.30
C ILE A 151 -10.84 6.35 -5.49
N PRO A 152 -10.05 6.67 -4.44
CA PRO A 152 -8.63 6.98 -4.61
C PRO A 152 -7.84 5.77 -5.13
N THR A 153 -8.21 4.55 -4.71
CA THR A 153 -7.55 3.32 -5.19
C THR A 153 -7.68 3.16 -6.71
N SER A 154 -8.87 3.39 -7.27
CA SER A 154 -9.11 3.28 -8.71
C SER A 154 -8.31 4.32 -9.50
N ILE A 155 -8.18 5.53 -8.97
CA ILE A 155 -7.37 6.58 -9.59
C ILE A 155 -5.88 6.17 -9.60
N VAL A 156 -5.37 5.61 -8.50
CA VAL A 156 -3.96 5.15 -8.41
C VAL A 156 -3.69 3.92 -9.29
N ILE A 157 -4.66 3.02 -9.46
CA ILE A 157 -4.55 1.90 -10.41
C ILE A 157 -4.35 2.44 -11.84
N ASN A 158 -5.04 3.53 -12.19
CA ASN A 158 -4.87 4.20 -13.48
C ASN A 158 -3.52 4.96 -13.62
N GLN A 159 -2.74 5.12 -12.54
CA GLN A 159 -1.36 5.65 -12.55
C GLN A 159 -0.29 4.56 -12.75
N PRO A 160 -0.67 3.46 -13.38
CA PRO A 160 -0.05 2.13 -13.25
C PRO A 160 0.67 1.80 -11.93
N ASP A 161 0.16 2.22 -10.75
CA ASP A 161 0.81 1.95 -9.45
C ASP A 161 0.02 0.97 -8.58
N LEU A 162 0.09 -0.32 -8.93
CA LEU A 162 -0.61 -1.38 -8.22
C LEU A 162 -0.14 -1.54 -6.77
N GLY A 163 1.14 -1.30 -6.47
CA GLY A 163 1.69 -1.39 -5.13
C GLY A 163 1.03 -0.38 -4.19
N THR A 164 1.01 0.89 -4.59
CA THR A 164 0.39 1.93 -3.77
C THR A 164 -1.12 1.75 -3.66
N ALA A 165 -1.80 1.29 -4.72
CA ALA A 165 -3.23 1.01 -4.70
C ALA A 165 -3.60 -0.06 -3.65
N ILE A 166 -2.83 -1.16 -3.56
CA ILE A 166 -3.05 -2.20 -2.55
C ILE A 166 -2.86 -1.65 -1.13
N VAL A 167 -1.87 -0.78 -0.92
CA VAL A 167 -1.63 -0.18 0.41
C VAL A 167 -2.76 0.78 0.81
N ILE A 168 -3.36 1.51 -0.13
CA ILE A 168 -4.55 2.35 0.15
C ILE A 168 -5.77 1.47 0.47
N LEU A 169 -5.92 0.33 -0.22
CA LEU A 169 -7.04 -0.59 -0.03
C LEU A 169 -6.93 -1.39 1.27
N ALA A 170 -5.72 -1.81 1.66
CA ALA A 170 -5.49 -2.74 2.76
C ALA A 170 -6.11 -2.36 4.12
N PRO A 171 -6.12 -1.07 4.56
CA PRO A 171 -6.71 -0.67 5.85
C PRO A 171 -8.21 -0.95 5.98
N ILE A 172 -8.93 -1.13 4.87
CA ILE A 172 -10.39 -1.31 4.92
C ILE A 172 -10.80 -2.54 5.72
N LEU A 173 -10.10 -3.66 5.55
CA LEU A 173 -10.39 -4.93 6.21
C LEU A 173 -10.25 -4.84 7.75
N PRO A 174 -9.07 -4.45 8.29
CA PRO A 174 -8.92 -4.31 9.73
C PRO A 174 -9.87 -3.25 10.30
N MET A 175 -10.00 -2.07 9.66
CA MET A 175 -10.85 -1.01 10.20
C MET A 175 -12.33 -1.41 10.28
N LEU A 176 -12.85 -2.11 9.27
CA LEU A 176 -14.21 -2.65 9.32
C LEU A 176 -14.37 -3.70 10.41
N TYR A 177 -13.40 -4.61 10.58
CA TYR A 177 -13.41 -5.60 11.65
C TYR A 177 -13.43 -4.95 13.03
N TRP A 178 -12.56 -3.96 13.28
CA TRP A 178 -12.50 -3.23 14.55
C TRP A 178 -13.73 -2.38 14.81
N SER A 179 -14.40 -1.89 13.75
CA SER A 179 -15.70 -1.22 13.85
C SER A 179 -16.86 -2.19 14.11
N GLY A 180 -16.60 -3.50 14.27
CA GLY A 180 -17.62 -4.50 14.59
C GLY A 180 -18.37 -5.06 13.39
N ALA A 181 -17.83 -4.94 12.17
CA ALA A 181 -18.40 -5.62 11.00
C ALA A 181 -18.31 -7.14 11.17
N ARG A 182 -19.37 -7.86 10.75
CA ARG A 182 -19.40 -9.33 10.85
C ARG A 182 -18.30 -9.95 9.98
N PRO A 183 -17.57 -10.98 10.45
CA PRO A 183 -16.54 -11.65 9.66
C PRO A 183 -17.01 -12.14 8.29
N PHE A 184 -18.26 -12.59 8.17
CA PHE A 184 -18.84 -13.01 6.89
C PHE A 184 -18.88 -11.88 5.85
N TYR A 185 -19.13 -10.63 6.27
CA TYR A 185 -19.11 -9.50 5.34
C TYR A 185 -17.70 -9.15 4.88
N LEU A 186 -16.71 -9.28 5.78
CA LEU A 186 -15.30 -9.11 5.43
C LEU A 186 -14.83 -10.17 4.45
N PHE A 187 -15.28 -11.41 4.63
CA PHE A 187 -15.03 -12.49 3.68
C PHE A 187 -15.66 -12.20 2.31
N LEU A 188 -16.88 -11.67 2.28
CA LEU A 188 -17.54 -11.26 1.03
C LEU A 188 -16.82 -10.12 0.30
N LEU A 189 -16.06 -9.28 1.00
CA LEU A 189 -15.20 -8.26 0.38
C LEU A 189 -14.05 -8.91 -0.43
N LEU A 190 -13.50 -10.01 0.08
CA LEU A 190 -12.42 -10.76 -0.57
C LEU A 190 -12.92 -11.74 -1.63
N ALA A 191 -14.21 -12.04 -1.64
CA ALA A 191 -14.81 -13.00 -2.56
C ALA A 191 -14.49 -12.78 -4.05
N PRO A 192 -14.40 -11.52 -4.57
CA PRO A 192 -14.07 -11.31 -5.98
C PRO A 192 -12.68 -11.82 -6.33
N LEU A 193 -11.70 -11.64 -5.43
CA LEU A 193 -10.34 -12.11 -5.64
C LEU A 193 -10.29 -13.64 -5.68
N PHE A 194 -10.98 -14.31 -4.75
CA PHE A 194 -11.09 -15.76 -4.76
C PHE A 194 -11.82 -16.27 -6.01
N SER A 195 -12.87 -15.58 -6.45
CA SER A 195 -13.60 -15.92 -7.68
C SER A 195 -12.68 -15.84 -8.91
N MET A 196 -11.83 -14.82 -9.00
CA MET A 196 -10.86 -14.69 -10.09
C MET A 196 -9.80 -15.79 -10.07
N LEU A 197 -9.30 -16.17 -8.90
CA LEU A 197 -8.27 -17.21 -8.74
C LEU A 197 -8.81 -18.62 -9.00
N MET A 198 -10.01 -18.92 -8.52
CA MET A 198 -10.60 -20.26 -8.66
C MET A 198 -11.10 -20.52 -10.09
N ALA A 199 -11.31 -19.47 -10.89
CA ALA A 199 -11.80 -19.55 -12.27
C ALA A 199 -10.88 -20.35 -13.22
N PHE A 200 -9.59 -20.50 -12.90
CA PHE A 200 -8.66 -21.28 -13.72
C PHE A 200 -8.88 -22.80 -13.63
N HIS A 201 -9.64 -23.28 -12.62
CA HIS A 201 -9.95 -24.69 -12.43
C HIS A 201 -11.45 -24.91 -12.21
N ASN A 202 -12.13 -25.58 -13.15
CA ASN A 202 -13.59 -25.79 -13.10
C ASN A 202 -14.09 -26.42 -11.80
N MET A 203 -13.37 -27.42 -11.27
CA MET A 203 -13.74 -28.06 -10.00
C MET A 203 -13.59 -27.09 -8.81
N ALA A 204 -12.50 -26.32 -8.78
CA ALA A 204 -12.28 -25.34 -7.73
C ALA A 204 -13.33 -24.20 -7.80
N PHE A 205 -13.67 -23.76 -9.00
CA PHE A 205 -14.67 -22.71 -9.23
C PHE A 205 -16.08 -23.13 -8.78
N THR A 206 -16.49 -24.38 -9.07
CA THR A 206 -17.79 -24.89 -8.64
C THR A 206 -17.86 -25.07 -7.12
N VAL A 207 -16.82 -25.62 -6.49
CA VAL A 207 -16.72 -25.71 -5.02
C VAL A 207 -16.77 -24.30 -4.40
N TRP A 208 -16.03 -23.35 -4.97
CA TRP A 208 -16.03 -21.97 -4.52
C TRP A 208 -17.42 -21.31 -4.63
N ALA A 209 -18.14 -21.54 -5.73
CA ALA A 209 -19.50 -21.02 -5.90
C ALA A 209 -20.46 -21.53 -4.81
N ILE A 210 -20.34 -22.80 -4.40
CA ILE A 210 -21.13 -23.36 -3.30
C ILE A 210 -20.77 -22.69 -1.97
N VAL A 211 -19.47 -22.52 -1.68
CA VAL A 211 -18.98 -21.83 -0.47
C VAL A 211 -19.46 -20.37 -0.43
N LEU A 212 -19.44 -19.68 -1.57
CA LEU A 212 -19.96 -18.31 -1.71
C LEU A 212 -21.47 -18.26 -1.43
N GLY A 213 -22.24 -19.18 -1.99
CA GLY A 213 -23.68 -19.29 -1.72
C GLY A 213 -23.97 -19.53 -0.23
N GLY A 214 -23.23 -20.44 0.41
CA GLY A 214 -23.35 -20.72 1.84
C GLY A 214 -22.98 -19.53 2.72
N THR A 215 -21.91 -18.81 2.39
CA THR A 215 -21.50 -17.60 3.14
C THR A 215 -22.49 -16.46 2.99
N ILE A 216 -23.08 -16.25 1.81
CA ILE A 216 -24.17 -15.28 1.60
C ILE A 216 -25.42 -15.67 2.39
N PHE A 217 -25.77 -16.97 2.43
CA PHE A 217 -26.91 -17.46 3.20
C PHE A 217 -26.77 -17.19 4.70
N VAL A 218 -25.57 -17.41 5.26
CA VAL A 218 -25.27 -17.13 6.67
C VAL A 218 -25.20 -15.62 6.94
N ALA A 219 -24.64 -14.84 6.01
CA ALA A 219 -24.53 -13.39 6.14
C ALA A 219 -25.89 -12.68 6.17
N ARG A 220 -26.94 -13.30 5.59
CA ARG A 220 -28.31 -12.77 5.44
C ARG A 220 -28.36 -11.29 4.99
N PRO A 221 -27.70 -10.90 3.87
CA PRO A 221 -27.90 -9.57 3.30
C PRO A 221 -29.33 -9.42 2.76
N LYS A 222 -29.74 -8.19 2.42
CA LYS A 222 -30.98 -7.96 1.67
C LYS A 222 -31.00 -8.80 0.39
N THR A 223 -32.15 -9.33 0.00
CA THR A 223 -32.29 -10.27 -1.13
C THR A 223 -31.66 -9.75 -2.41
N ILE A 224 -31.89 -8.47 -2.74
CA ILE A 224 -31.33 -7.84 -3.95
C ILE A 224 -29.79 -7.76 -3.92
N ILE A 225 -29.20 -7.52 -2.75
CA ILE A 225 -27.75 -7.45 -2.56
C ILE A 225 -27.16 -8.86 -2.65
N SER A 226 -27.82 -9.85 -2.06
CA SER A 226 -27.40 -11.26 -2.10
C SER A 226 -27.28 -11.77 -3.53
N PHE A 227 -28.29 -11.50 -4.36
CA PHE A 227 -28.25 -11.82 -5.79
C PHE A 227 -27.13 -11.09 -6.52
N GLY A 228 -26.99 -9.78 -6.29
CA GLY A 228 -25.92 -8.98 -6.90
C GLY A 228 -24.52 -9.48 -6.53
N LEU A 229 -24.29 -9.84 -5.27
CA LEU A 229 -23.01 -10.38 -4.81
C LEU A 229 -22.72 -11.75 -5.42
N PHE A 230 -23.69 -12.66 -5.43
CA PHE A 230 -23.49 -13.99 -5.98
C PHE A 230 -23.20 -13.93 -7.48
N PHE A 231 -24.12 -13.37 -8.27
CA PHE A 231 -23.96 -13.31 -9.72
C PHE A 231 -22.80 -12.41 -10.15
N GLY A 232 -22.56 -11.30 -9.44
CA GLY A 232 -21.42 -10.42 -9.71
C GLY A 232 -20.08 -11.13 -9.51
N ASN A 233 -19.92 -11.91 -8.43
CA ASN A 233 -18.70 -12.68 -8.19
C ASN A 233 -18.50 -13.80 -9.23
N ILE A 234 -19.56 -14.54 -9.56
CA ILE A 234 -19.49 -15.57 -10.61
C ILE A 234 -19.13 -14.94 -11.95
N PHE A 235 -19.73 -13.80 -12.29
CA PHE A 235 -19.41 -13.06 -13.51
C PHE A 235 -17.95 -12.61 -13.57
N ILE A 236 -17.44 -12.00 -12.49
CA ILE A 236 -16.03 -11.61 -12.38
C ILE A 236 -15.10 -12.84 -12.51
N GLY A 237 -15.46 -13.96 -11.89
CA GLY A 237 -14.73 -15.22 -12.04
C GLY A 237 -14.69 -15.69 -13.49
N LEU A 238 -15.83 -15.74 -14.17
CA LEU A 238 -15.91 -16.13 -15.58
C LEU A 238 -15.17 -15.17 -16.53
N LEU A 239 -15.06 -13.89 -16.18
CA LEU A 239 -14.25 -12.92 -16.93
C LEU A 239 -12.74 -13.09 -16.71
N SER A 240 -12.32 -13.73 -15.60
CA SER A 240 -10.90 -13.83 -15.22
C SER A 240 -10.01 -14.47 -16.31
N PRO A 241 -10.37 -15.60 -16.95
CA PRO A 241 -9.58 -16.16 -18.04
C PRO A 241 -9.47 -15.24 -19.27
N PHE A 242 -10.53 -14.48 -19.55
CA PHE A 242 -10.52 -13.50 -20.65
C PHE A 242 -9.60 -12.32 -20.34
N LEU A 243 -9.69 -11.79 -19.11
CA LEU A 243 -8.80 -10.74 -18.62
C LEU A 243 -7.34 -11.19 -18.64
N TRP A 244 -7.06 -12.43 -18.24
CA TRP A 244 -5.73 -13.02 -18.30
C TRP A 244 -5.15 -12.99 -19.72
N ASN A 245 -5.92 -13.43 -20.72
CA ASN A 245 -5.49 -13.45 -22.11
C ASN A 245 -5.36 -12.06 -22.74
N SER A 246 -6.00 -11.04 -22.15
CA SER A 246 -5.84 -9.65 -22.57
C SER A 246 -4.58 -8.99 -22.01
N LEU A 247 -3.93 -9.58 -20.99
CA LEU A 247 -2.66 -9.08 -20.46
C LEU A 247 -1.54 -9.30 -21.48
N THR A 248 -0.59 -8.35 -21.53
CA THR A 248 0.61 -8.51 -22.34
C THR A 248 1.46 -9.69 -21.85
N ASN A 249 2.23 -10.32 -22.75
CA ASN A 249 3.15 -11.42 -22.39
C ASN A 249 4.08 -11.05 -21.23
N TYR A 250 4.54 -9.79 -21.18
CA TYR A 250 5.35 -9.28 -20.08
C TYR A 250 4.61 -9.28 -18.73
N GLN A 251 3.35 -8.85 -18.70
CA GLN A 251 2.54 -8.84 -17.48
C GLN A 251 2.23 -10.26 -16.99
N GLN A 252 1.86 -11.17 -17.90
CA GLN A 252 1.64 -12.57 -17.57
C GLN A 252 2.92 -13.22 -17.01
N ASN A 253 4.06 -12.98 -17.66
CA ASN A 253 5.35 -13.50 -17.20
C ASN A 253 5.72 -13.00 -15.82
N ARG A 254 5.46 -11.72 -15.48
CA ARG A 254 5.67 -11.21 -14.11
C ARG A 254 4.82 -11.94 -13.07
N ILE A 255 3.54 -12.21 -13.37
CA ILE A 255 2.66 -12.93 -12.44
C ILE A 255 3.10 -14.39 -12.28
N LEU A 256 3.38 -15.08 -13.39
CA LEU A 256 3.84 -16.47 -13.37
C LEU A 256 5.19 -16.63 -12.64
N THR A 257 6.09 -15.67 -12.84
CA THR A 257 7.40 -15.66 -12.18
C THR A 257 7.27 -15.36 -10.68
N PHE A 258 6.30 -14.56 -10.26
CA PHE A 258 6.00 -14.38 -8.84
C PHE A 258 5.54 -15.68 -8.17
N ILE A 259 4.69 -16.47 -8.85
CA ILE A 259 4.19 -17.75 -8.35
C ILE A 259 5.28 -18.83 -8.38
N ASN A 260 6.05 -18.89 -9.48
CA ASN A 260 7.14 -19.83 -9.66
C ASN A 260 8.40 -19.12 -10.21
N PRO A 261 9.27 -18.61 -9.32
CA PRO A 261 10.50 -17.92 -9.71
C PRO A 261 11.50 -18.81 -10.46
N GLU A 262 11.44 -20.13 -10.30
CA GLU A 262 12.41 -21.05 -10.90
C GLU A 262 12.19 -21.25 -12.41
N LYS A 263 11.05 -20.80 -12.94
CA LYS A 263 10.69 -20.98 -14.35
C LYS A 263 11.54 -20.15 -15.31
N ASP A 264 12.06 -19.01 -14.86
CA ASP A 264 12.91 -18.12 -15.67
C ASP A 264 13.97 -17.38 -14.81
N PRO A 265 15.02 -18.10 -14.36
CA PRO A 265 15.98 -17.58 -13.40
C PRO A 265 16.92 -16.50 -13.97
N LEU A 266 17.08 -16.44 -15.30
CA LEU A 266 17.96 -15.48 -15.98
C LEU A 266 17.20 -14.29 -16.59
N GLY A 267 15.89 -14.40 -16.77
CA GLY A 267 15.03 -13.32 -17.26
C GLY A 267 14.25 -12.64 -16.14
N ALA A 268 12.93 -12.86 -16.11
CA ALA A 268 12.02 -12.12 -15.24
C ALA A 268 12.26 -12.37 -13.74
N ALA A 269 12.80 -13.54 -13.37
CA ALA A 269 13.03 -13.91 -11.95
C ALA A 269 14.41 -13.50 -11.44
N TYR A 270 15.32 -13.07 -12.32
CA TYR A 270 16.71 -12.81 -11.99
C TYR A 270 16.86 -11.89 -10.78
N GLN A 271 16.10 -10.79 -10.76
CA GLN A 271 16.12 -9.84 -9.64
C GLN A 271 15.66 -10.48 -8.32
N ILE A 272 14.59 -11.29 -8.36
CA ILE A 272 14.04 -11.96 -7.17
C ILE A 272 15.06 -12.97 -6.61
N ILE A 273 15.67 -13.77 -7.48
CA ILE A 273 16.64 -14.81 -7.10
C ILE A 273 17.93 -14.19 -6.57
N GLN A 274 18.45 -13.14 -7.22
CA GLN A 274 19.65 -12.45 -6.74
C GLN A 274 19.40 -11.78 -5.39
N SER A 275 18.21 -11.23 -5.16
CA SER A 275 17.84 -10.64 -3.87
C SER A 275 17.78 -11.69 -2.76
N LYS A 276 17.16 -12.85 -3.04
CA LYS A 276 17.14 -13.99 -2.11
C LYS A 276 18.55 -14.52 -1.84
N THR A 277 19.41 -14.57 -2.85
CA THR A 277 20.80 -15.02 -2.75
C THR A 277 21.66 -14.02 -1.98
N ALA A 278 21.44 -12.71 -2.16
CA ALA A 278 22.12 -11.66 -1.41
C ALA A 278 21.84 -11.79 0.09
N ILE A 279 20.56 -11.87 0.47
CA ILE A 279 20.13 -12.10 1.86
C ILE A 279 20.70 -13.41 2.40
N GLY A 280 20.57 -14.51 1.64
CA GLY A 280 21.07 -15.83 2.05
C GLY A 280 22.58 -15.88 2.23
N SER A 281 23.34 -15.14 1.42
CA SER A 281 24.80 -15.09 1.51
C SER A 281 25.28 -14.30 2.74
N GLY A 282 24.45 -13.38 3.27
CA GLY A 282 24.78 -12.55 4.43
C GLY A 282 24.89 -13.33 5.75
N GLY A 283 24.27 -14.50 5.86
CA GLY A 283 24.20 -15.23 7.14
C GLY A 283 23.47 -14.43 8.25
N LEU A 284 23.47 -14.94 9.48
CA LEU A 284 22.79 -14.28 10.63
C LEU A 284 23.50 -13.01 11.12
N PHE A 285 24.80 -12.90 10.87
CA PHE A 285 25.64 -11.81 11.38
C PHE A 285 26.12 -10.82 10.30
N GLY A 286 25.74 -11.04 9.04
CA GLY A 286 26.28 -10.29 7.90
C GLY A 286 27.67 -10.77 7.49
N LYS A 287 28.15 -10.28 6.34
CA LYS A 287 29.53 -10.54 5.86
C LYS A 287 30.57 -9.54 6.37
N GLY A 288 30.16 -8.56 7.16
CA GLY A 288 31.00 -7.40 7.53
C GLY A 288 30.55 -6.12 6.82
N TRP A 289 30.99 -4.97 7.35
CA TRP A 289 30.62 -3.66 6.83
C TRP A 289 31.29 -3.41 5.46
N GLY A 290 30.49 -3.24 4.40
CA GLY A 290 31.00 -3.00 3.04
C GLY A 290 31.42 -4.27 2.28
N ASP A 291 31.47 -5.43 2.93
CA ASP A 291 31.93 -6.71 2.37
C ASP A 291 30.79 -7.54 1.72
N GLY A 292 29.69 -6.89 1.37
CA GLY A 292 28.54 -7.52 0.72
C GLY A 292 28.88 -7.96 -0.71
N THR A 293 29.09 -9.26 -0.94
CA THR A 293 29.54 -9.79 -2.24
C THR A 293 28.58 -9.51 -3.40
N GLN A 294 27.26 -9.43 -3.14
CA GLN A 294 26.25 -9.20 -4.18
C GLN A 294 25.91 -7.71 -4.39
N THR A 295 26.04 -6.89 -3.34
CA THR A 295 25.87 -5.43 -3.42
C THR A 295 27.07 -4.79 -4.11
N HIS A 296 28.28 -5.21 -3.74
CA HIS A 296 29.54 -4.69 -4.30
C HIS A 296 29.74 -5.01 -5.79
N LEU A 297 29.24 -6.15 -6.27
CA LEU A 297 29.38 -6.58 -7.67
C LEU A 297 28.25 -6.07 -8.59
N LYS A 298 27.37 -5.17 -8.11
CA LYS A 298 26.26 -4.57 -8.87
C LYS A 298 25.32 -5.57 -9.56
N PHE A 299 25.21 -6.80 -9.05
CA PHE A 299 24.28 -7.79 -9.60
C PHE A 299 22.81 -7.40 -9.36
N LEU A 300 22.56 -6.50 -8.41
CA LEU A 300 21.27 -5.87 -8.19
C LEU A 300 21.25 -4.48 -8.83
N PRO A 301 20.34 -4.22 -9.80
CA PRO A 301 20.33 -2.97 -10.57
C PRO A 301 19.83 -1.74 -9.79
N VAL A 302 19.10 -1.91 -8.68
CA VAL A 302 18.50 -0.80 -7.91
C VAL A 302 18.65 -1.01 -6.39
N GLN A 303 19.89 -1.14 -5.93
CA GLN A 303 20.20 -1.36 -4.50
C GLN A 303 19.76 -0.19 -3.60
N GLU A 304 19.78 1.02 -4.14
CA GLU A 304 19.56 2.25 -3.36
C GLU A 304 18.08 2.49 -2.99
N SER A 305 17.12 1.87 -3.69
CA SER A 305 15.69 1.98 -3.40
C SER A 305 15.04 0.66 -3.03
N ASP A 306 15.35 -0.42 -3.75
CA ASP A 306 14.59 -1.66 -3.65
C ASP A 306 15.27 -2.70 -2.75
N PHE A 307 16.59 -2.57 -2.52
CA PHE A 307 17.42 -3.53 -1.79
C PHE A 307 18.47 -2.86 -0.90
N ILE A 308 18.01 -2.10 0.11
CA ILE A 308 18.86 -1.50 1.14
C ILE A 308 19.29 -2.62 2.12
N LEU A 309 20.42 -3.26 1.81
CA LEU A 309 20.98 -4.43 2.52
C LEU A 309 22.46 -4.23 2.84
#